data_AF-A0A3E2CS83-F1
#
_entry.id   AF-A0A3E2CS83-F1
#
_cell.length_a   1.000
_cell.length_b   1.000
_cell.length_c   1.000
_cell.angle_alpha   90.00
_cell.angle_beta   90.00
_cell.angle_gamma   90.00
#
_symmetry.space_group_name_H-M   'P 1'
#
loop_
_entity.id
_entity.type
_entity.pdbx_description
1 polymer ?
#
loop_
_entity_poly.entity_id
_entity_poly.type
_entity_poly.pdbx_seq_one_letter_code
_entity_poly.pdbx_strand_id
1 'polypeptide(L)'
;VNTWMSLLTSKGNPDRKAKACDTRFEITSELLNTLKRDGYEIVGRYLTGGSFKEIREGELKRIVDGGLKYFPIFQENGRNLSDFTYQKGLEHGKKASEAALSKGVPATVIYFAVDMDIYDYQIDSNIIPYFKGINETIDSRYSVGIYASRNVCTRISNVGLSVSSFVSDMSTGFSGNLGFPIPKNWNYDQFHEISGYGGKWDLDKVAYNGKIPACNSVLSSQKYQQDETQFIKWVTTTEKECLKAFEGIFNPLIAYRFAVGQYILEYLRKPEYWGDKYFGLWRLYTPEPNIDKNDM
;
A
#
# COMPACT_ATOMS: atom_id res chain seq x y z
N VAL A 1 -16.00 23.98 -22.29
CA VAL A 1 -14.56 23.70 -22.57
C VAL A 1 -14.04 22.46 -21.82
N ASN A 2 -14.54 22.11 -20.63
CA ASN A 2 -13.83 21.18 -19.74
C ASN A 2 -13.90 19.67 -20.06
N THR A 3 -14.97 19.14 -20.66
CA THR A 3 -15.14 17.68 -20.79
C THR A 3 -14.74 17.11 -22.16
N TRP A 4 -14.90 17.86 -23.25
CA TRP A 4 -14.52 17.39 -24.59
C TRP A 4 -13.00 17.21 -24.75
N MET A 5 -12.17 18.00 -24.06
CA MET A 5 -10.72 17.85 -24.11
C MET A 5 -10.25 16.47 -23.62
N SER A 6 -10.99 15.86 -22.68
CA SER A 6 -10.73 14.49 -22.22
C SER A 6 -10.94 13.43 -23.29
N LEU A 7 -11.60 13.77 -24.42
CA LEU A 7 -11.71 12.92 -25.60
C LEU A 7 -10.50 13.03 -26.53
N LEU A 8 -9.72 14.11 -26.43
CA LEU A 8 -8.61 14.41 -27.36
C LEU A 8 -7.23 14.18 -26.75
N THR A 9 -7.11 14.34 -25.44
CA THR A 9 -5.85 14.17 -24.72
C THR A 9 -6.12 13.56 -23.36
N SER A 10 -5.21 12.71 -22.89
CA SER A 10 -5.34 12.04 -21.60
C SER A 10 -5.53 13.05 -20.47
N LYS A 11 -4.75 14.14 -20.44
CA LYS A 11 -4.84 15.17 -19.38
C LYS A 11 -6.10 16.04 -19.38
N GLY A 12 -6.94 15.95 -20.40
CA GLY A 12 -8.11 16.82 -20.54
C GLY A 12 -7.75 18.31 -20.49
N ASN A 13 -8.54 19.12 -19.78
CA ASN A 13 -8.23 20.53 -19.57
C ASN A 13 -7.17 20.70 -18.44
N PRO A 14 -5.93 21.17 -18.74
CA PRO A 14 -4.88 21.35 -17.73
C PRO A 14 -5.18 22.48 -16.72
N ASP A 15 -6.04 23.43 -17.07
CA ASP A 15 -6.38 24.58 -16.21
C ASP A 15 -7.41 24.22 -15.12
N ARG A 16 -8.00 23.01 -15.16
CA ARG A 16 -8.98 22.59 -14.16
C ARG A 16 -8.37 22.63 -12.75
N LYS A 17 -9.16 23.03 -11.74
CA LYS A 17 -8.70 23.03 -10.35
C LYS A 17 -8.39 21.61 -9.87
N ALA A 18 -7.40 21.48 -9.00
CA ALA A 18 -7.01 20.23 -8.36
C ALA A 18 -7.17 20.35 -6.85
N LYS A 19 -7.57 19.25 -6.20
CA LYS A 19 -7.63 19.15 -4.73
C LYS A 19 -6.42 18.42 -4.16
N ALA A 20 -5.76 17.60 -4.99
CA ALA A 20 -4.54 16.93 -4.64
C ALA A 20 -3.39 17.45 -5.50
N CYS A 21 -2.18 17.23 -5.02
CA CYS A 21 -0.95 17.44 -5.77
C CYS A 21 0.04 16.34 -5.43
N ASP A 22 1.14 16.25 -6.16
CA ASP A 22 2.34 15.59 -5.67
C ASP A 22 3.58 16.41 -6.04
N THR A 23 4.66 16.19 -5.31
CA THR A 23 5.91 16.91 -5.53
C THR A 23 7.07 16.15 -4.94
N ARG A 24 8.25 16.29 -5.56
CA ARG A 24 9.52 15.83 -4.98
C ARG A 24 9.96 16.64 -3.77
N PHE A 25 9.54 17.90 -3.66
CA PHE A 25 10.04 18.79 -2.61
C PHE A 25 9.48 18.44 -1.23
N GLU A 26 10.26 18.68 -0.19
CA GLU A 26 9.78 18.58 1.20
C GLU A 26 8.66 19.59 1.43
N ILE A 27 7.59 19.13 2.08
CA ILE A 27 6.50 20.01 2.55
C ILE A 27 6.95 20.74 3.82
N THR A 28 7.68 21.83 3.62
CA THR A 28 8.01 22.79 4.68
C THR A 28 6.77 23.56 5.12
N SER A 29 6.83 24.29 6.25
CA SER A 29 5.70 25.13 6.69
C SER A 29 5.31 26.19 5.65
N GLU A 30 6.28 26.69 4.89
CA GLU A 30 6.05 27.68 3.83
C GLU A 30 5.28 27.07 2.65
N LEU A 31 5.72 25.90 2.17
CA LEU A 31 5.03 25.19 1.09
C LEU A 31 3.64 24.74 1.55
N LEU A 32 3.51 24.22 2.76
CA LEU A 32 2.23 23.83 3.34
C LEU A 32 1.20 24.98 3.33
N ASN A 33 1.61 26.16 3.81
CA ASN A 33 0.73 27.33 3.82
C ASN A 33 0.35 27.79 2.41
N THR A 34 1.29 27.70 1.48
CA THR A 34 1.07 28.02 0.06
C THR A 34 0.04 27.06 -0.55
N LEU A 35 0.23 25.75 -0.37
CA LEU A 35 -0.70 24.72 -0.85
C LEU A 35 -2.11 24.92 -0.31
N LYS A 36 -2.24 25.18 1.00
CA LYS A 36 -3.55 25.43 1.64
C LYS A 36 -4.24 26.67 1.09
N ARG A 37 -3.52 27.79 0.98
CA ARG A 37 -4.06 29.04 0.44
C ARG A 37 -4.60 28.84 -0.97
N ASP A 38 -3.91 28.02 -1.75
CA ASP A 38 -4.24 27.78 -3.15
C ASP A 38 -5.30 26.66 -3.32
N GLY A 39 -5.81 26.10 -2.22
CA GLY A 39 -6.96 25.20 -2.18
C GLY A 39 -6.64 23.71 -2.27
N TYR A 40 -5.37 23.32 -2.12
CA TYR A 40 -5.01 21.91 -2.01
C TYR A 40 -5.37 21.35 -0.63
N GLU A 41 -5.83 20.10 -0.63
CA GLU A 41 -6.23 19.35 0.56
C GLU A 41 -5.33 18.13 0.80
N ILE A 42 -4.68 17.62 -0.26
CA ILE A 42 -3.93 16.36 -0.25
C ILE A 42 -2.61 16.53 -1.00
N VAL A 43 -1.52 15.95 -0.48
CA VAL A 43 -0.21 15.93 -1.15
C VAL A 43 0.40 14.52 -1.20
N GLY A 44 0.75 14.06 -2.40
CA GLY A 44 1.48 12.83 -2.65
C GLY A 44 2.95 13.00 -2.32
N ARG A 45 3.52 12.08 -1.54
CA ARG A 45 4.91 12.18 -1.07
C ARG A 45 5.65 10.86 -1.15
N TYR A 46 6.95 10.94 -1.44
CA TYR A 46 7.77 9.78 -1.78
C TYR A 46 8.36 9.10 -0.54
N LEU A 47 8.12 7.80 -0.39
CA LEU A 47 8.64 7.00 0.72
C LEU A 47 10.16 6.85 0.69
N THR A 48 10.76 6.88 -0.50
CA THR A 48 12.19 6.72 -0.74
C THR A 48 12.69 7.76 -1.76
N GLY A 49 14.00 7.85 -1.93
CA GLY A 49 14.64 8.75 -2.91
C GLY A 49 15.71 9.67 -2.32
N GLY A 50 16.21 9.36 -1.12
CA GLY A 50 17.35 10.02 -0.51
C GLY A 50 17.13 11.52 -0.30
N SER A 51 18.18 12.33 -0.44
CA SER A 51 18.11 13.78 -0.28
C SER A 51 17.32 14.50 -1.38
N PHE A 52 16.87 13.79 -2.43
CA PHE A 52 16.19 14.43 -3.55
C PHE A 52 14.68 14.57 -3.37
N LYS A 53 13.98 13.48 -3.00
CA LYS A 53 12.50 13.47 -2.98
C LYS A 53 11.82 12.86 -1.76
N GLU A 54 12.59 12.15 -0.95
CA GLU A 54 12.09 11.36 0.16
C GLU A 54 11.44 12.22 1.26
N ILE A 55 10.36 11.70 1.84
CA ILE A 55 9.72 12.25 3.03
C ILE A 55 10.76 12.44 4.15
N ARG A 56 10.79 13.64 4.72
CA ARG A 56 11.68 14.04 5.81
C ARG A 56 11.12 13.75 7.19
N GLU A 57 12.01 13.72 8.16
CA GLU A 57 11.65 13.61 9.57
C GLU A 57 10.69 14.74 9.98
N GLY A 58 9.59 14.37 10.62
CA GLY A 58 8.53 15.31 11.03
C GLY A 58 7.67 15.88 9.89
N GLU A 59 7.96 15.58 8.62
CA GLU A 59 7.23 16.13 7.47
C GLU A 59 5.76 15.68 7.47
N LEU A 60 5.48 14.38 7.64
CA LEU A 60 4.09 13.87 7.65
C LEU A 60 3.29 14.47 8.81
N LYS A 61 3.92 14.65 9.98
CA LYS A 61 3.27 15.31 11.12
C LYS A 61 2.94 16.76 10.79
N ARG A 62 3.87 17.48 10.15
CA ARG A 62 3.66 18.86 9.69
C ARG A 62 2.49 18.96 8.72
N ILE A 63 2.40 18.03 7.76
CA ILE A 63 1.29 17.94 6.79
C ILE A 63 -0.05 17.80 7.54
N VAL A 64 -0.15 16.79 8.41
CA VAL A 64 -1.39 16.47 9.14
C VAL A 64 -1.79 17.57 10.12
N ASP A 65 -0.87 18.03 10.97
CA ASP A 65 -1.13 19.13 11.92
C ASP A 65 -1.49 20.43 11.20
N GLY A 66 -0.89 20.64 10.01
CA GLY A 66 -1.20 21.75 9.14
C GLY A 66 -2.58 21.65 8.49
N GLY A 67 -3.30 20.54 8.63
CA GLY A 67 -4.64 20.33 8.08
C GLY A 67 -4.67 19.82 6.64
N LEU A 68 -3.52 19.39 6.10
CA LEU A 68 -3.45 18.65 4.83
C LEU A 68 -3.45 17.14 5.10
N LYS A 69 -3.77 16.37 4.06
CA LYS A 69 -3.63 14.91 4.04
C LYS A 69 -2.52 14.50 3.10
N TYR A 70 -2.13 13.23 3.13
CA TYR A 70 -1.11 12.71 2.23
C TYR A 70 -1.44 11.34 1.67
N PHE A 71 -0.78 10.95 0.58
CA PHE A 71 -0.73 9.56 0.13
C PHE A 71 0.72 9.17 -0.20
N PRO A 72 1.13 7.94 0.15
CA PRO A 72 2.51 7.50 -0.05
C PRO A 72 2.75 7.01 -1.49
N ILE A 73 3.85 7.48 -2.08
CA ILE A 73 4.34 7.07 -3.41
C ILE A 73 5.65 6.31 -3.22
N PHE A 74 5.80 5.17 -3.89
CA PHE A 74 7.06 4.45 -3.97
C PHE A 74 7.58 4.51 -5.40
N GLN A 75 8.75 5.11 -5.59
CA GLN A 75 9.40 5.21 -6.89
C GLN A 75 10.92 5.19 -6.71
N GLU A 76 11.55 4.15 -7.23
CA GLU A 76 13.00 4.03 -7.34
C GLU A 76 13.45 4.39 -8.77
N ASN A 77 14.55 3.82 -9.24
CA ASN A 77 14.85 3.81 -10.66
C ASN A 77 13.73 3.06 -11.40
N GLY A 78 13.23 3.67 -12.48
CA GLY A 78 12.16 3.13 -13.33
C GLY A 78 12.28 3.66 -14.74
N ARG A 79 13.53 3.84 -15.20
CA ARG A 79 13.85 4.44 -16.50
C ARG A 79 14.10 3.38 -17.57
N ASN A 80 14.28 2.13 -17.15
CA ASN A 80 14.52 1.00 -18.04
C ASN A 80 13.55 -0.13 -17.71
N LEU A 81 13.17 -0.90 -18.73
CA LEU A 81 12.30 -2.05 -18.55
C LEU A 81 12.91 -3.12 -17.61
N SER A 82 14.24 -3.21 -17.56
CA SER A 82 14.99 -4.09 -16.64
C SER A 82 14.81 -3.75 -15.16
N ASP A 83 14.31 -2.55 -14.85
CA ASP A 83 13.98 -2.15 -13.47
C ASP A 83 12.70 -2.85 -12.98
N PHE A 84 11.90 -3.41 -13.90
CA PHE A 84 10.63 -4.09 -13.63
C PHE A 84 10.74 -5.60 -13.86
N THR A 85 11.19 -6.30 -12.81
CA THR A 85 11.28 -7.77 -12.78
C THR A 85 10.63 -8.31 -11.52
N TYR A 86 10.27 -9.59 -11.50
CA TYR A 86 9.72 -10.23 -10.30
C TYR A 86 10.64 -10.07 -9.06
N GLN A 87 11.95 -10.27 -9.22
CA GLN A 87 12.92 -10.10 -8.13
C GLN A 87 13.01 -8.65 -7.63
N LYS A 88 12.97 -7.68 -8.53
CA LYS A 88 12.86 -6.26 -8.15
C LYS A 88 11.54 -5.95 -7.45
N GLY A 89 10.46 -6.63 -7.83
CA GLY A 89 9.17 -6.53 -7.15
C GLY A 89 9.26 -6.96 -5.69
N LEU A 90 9.87 -8.12 -5.42
CA LEU A 90 10.11 -8.63 -4.06
C LEU A 90 10.92 -7.62 -3.22
N GLU A 91 12.01 -7.08 -3.79
CA GLU A 91 12.85 -6.07 -3.15
C GLU A 91 12.04 -4.79 -2.83
N HIS A 92 11.29 -4.30 -3.81
CA HIS A 92 10.55 -3.05 -3.71
C HIS A 92 9.35 -3.14 -2.77
N GLY A 93 8.62 -4.26 -2.72
CA GLY A 93 7.54 -4.48 -1.76
C GLY A 93 8.04 -4.42 -0.31
N LYS A 94 9.16 -5.08 -0.02
CA LYS A 94 9.84 -5.02 1.28
C LYS A 94 10.34 -3.60 1.59
N LYS A 95 11.06 -2.97 0.67
CA LYS A 95 11.64 -1.62 0.86
C LYS A 95 10.57 -0.56 1.10
N ALA A 96 9.47 -0.62 0.35
CA ALA A 96 8.32 0.27 0.54
C ALA A 96 7.71 0.10 1.94
N SER A 97 7.57 -1.14 2.39
CA SER A 97 7.03 -1.45 3.71
C SER A 97 7.92 -0.94 4.84
N GLU A 98 9.24 -1.17 4.75
CA GLU A 98 10.24 -0.64 5.68
C GLU A 98 10.20 0.89 5.74
N ALA A 99 10.14 1.56 4.59
CA ALA A 99 10.09 3.00 4.50
C ALA A 99 8.78 3.57 5.07
N ALA A 100 7.64 2.94 4.78
CA ALA A 100 6.34 3.38 5.28
C ALA A 100 6.22 3.20 6.80
N LEU A 101 6.61 2.03 7.33
CA LEU A 101 6.58 1.75 8.76
C LEU A 101 7.54 2.66 9.54
N SER A 102 8.76 2.88 9.05
CA SER A 102 9.72 3.76 9.72
C SER A 102 9.27 5.22 9.76
N LYS A 103 8.49 5.66 8.77
CA LYS A 103 7.92 7.02 8.69
C LYS A 103 6.57 7.16 9.41
N GLY A 104 6.04 6.09 10.00
CA GLY A 104 4.77 6.14 10.74
C GLY A 104 3.54 6.23 9.83
N VAL A 105 3.62 5.75 8.59
CA VAL A 105 2.47 5.72 7.68
C VAL A 105 1.44 4.71 8.22
N PRO A 106 0.16 5.08 8.38
CA PRO A 106 -0.89 4.14 8.81
C PRO A 106 -1.25 3.16 7.69
N ALA A 107 -2.02 2.13 8.02
CA ALA A 107 -2.56 1.21 7.02
C ALA A 107 -3.28 1.98 5.90
N THR A 108 -2.83 1.78 4.65
CA THR A 108 -3.25 2.57 3.48
C THR A 108 -2.80 1.92 2.17
N VAL A 109 -3.02 2.59 1.04
CA VAL A 109 -2.47 2.19 -0.27
C VAL A 109 -1.15 2.90 -0.53
N ILE A 110 -0.12 2.14 -0.91
CA ILE A 110 1.15 2.67 -1.43
C ILE A 110 1.13 2.58 -2.96
N TYR A 111 1.34 3.71 -3.64
CA TYR A 111 1.35 3.76 -5.11
C TYR A 111 2.75 3.50 -5.66
N PHE A 112 2.95 2.32 -6.25
CA PHE A 112 4.20 1.93 -6.90
C PHE A 112 4.25 2.50 -8.32
N ALA A 113 5.28 3.29 -8.60
CA ALA A 113 5.41 3.99 -9.87
C ALA A 113 6.05 3.12 -10.96
N VAL A 114 5.38 3.09 -12.12
CA VAL A 114 5.90 2.66 -13.43
C VAL A 114 5.92 3.91 -14.31
N ASP A 115 7.00 4.69 -14.16
CA ASP A 115 7.11 6.05 -14.70
C ASP A 115 7.89 6.10 -16.03
N MET A 116 7.43 5.30 -16.99
CA MET A 116 7.95 5.26 -18.36
C MET A 116 6.87 4.79 -19.33
N ASP A 117 7.09 4.96 -20.63
CA ASP A 117 6.19 4.39 -21.62
C ASP A 117 6.35 2.86 -21.67
N ILE A 118 5.25 2.15 -21.45
CA ILE A 118 5.17 0.69 -21.43
C ILE A 118 4.18 0.26 -22.50
N TYR A 119 4.67 -0.58 -23.42
CA TYR A 119 3.85 -1.18 -24.47
C TYR A 119 3.03 -2.35 -23.94
N ASP A 120 1.92 -2.66 -24.61
CA ASP A 120 0.96 -3.66 -24.13
C ASP A 120 1.62 -5.03 -23.84
N TYR A 121 2.49 -5.51 -24.73
CA TYR A 121 3.22 -6.78 -24.54
C TYR A 121 4.21 -6.75 -23.36
N GLN A 122 4.75 -5.58 -23.01
CA GLN A 122 5.66 -5.40 -21.88
C GLN A 122 4.92 -5.46 -20.54
N ILE A 123 3.61 -5.20 -20.54
CA ILE A 123 2.79 -5.36 -19.34
C ILE A 123 2.80 -6.83 -18.90
N ASP A 124 2.61 -7.75 -19.85
CA ASP A 124 2.59 -9.18 -19.57
C ASP A 124 3.97 -9.72 -19.20
N SER A 125 5.03 -9.31 -19.92
CA SER A 125 6.38 -9.83 -19.69
C SER A 125 7.11 -9.24 -18.49
N ASN A 126 6.77 -8.00 -18.07
CA ASN A 126 7.54 -7.27 -17.06
C ASN A 126 6.68 -6.77 -15.91
N ILE A 127 5.61 -6.01 -16.19
CA ILE A 127 4.88 -5.31 -15.14
C ILE A 127 4.05 -6.28 -14.29
N ILE A 128 3.37 -7.26 -14.89
CA ILE A 128 2.65 -8.30 -14.13
C ILE A 128 3.59 -9.09 -13.21
N PRO A 129 4.73 -9.65 -13.68
CA PRO A 129 5.70 -10.30 -12.80
C PRO A 129 6.24 -9.39 -11.69
N TYR A 130 6.55 -8.12 -12.00
CA TYR A 130 7.00 -7.15 -11.02
C TYR A 130 5.96 -6.92 -9.91
N PHE A 131 4.69 -6.72 -10.26
CA PHE A 131 3.62 -6.51 -9.28
C PHE A 131 3.27 -7.78 -8.51
N LYS A 132 3.46 -8.99 -9.06
CA LYS A 132 3.38 -10.24 -8.29
C LYS A 132 4.41 -10.23 -7.14
N GLY A 133 5.67 -9.92 -7.46
CA GLY A 133 6.73 -9.81 -6.47
C GLY A 133 6.43 -8.77 -5.38
N ILE A 134 5.89 -7.60 -5.74
CA ILE A 134 5.48 -6.59 -4.75
C ILE A 134 4.44 -7.15 -3.78
N ASN A 135 3.39 -7.81 -4.29
CA ASN A 135 2.30 -8.32 -3.46
C ASN A 135 2.76 -9.43 -2.52
N GLU A 136 3.84 -10.15 -2.82
CA GLU A 136 4.37 -11.22 -1.97
C GLU A 136 5.20 -10.69 -0.78
N THR A 137 5.69 -9.46 -0.81
CA THR A 137 6.56 -8.90 0.24
C THR A 137 6.09 -7.60 0.84
N ILE A 138 4.96 -7.06 0.38
CA ILE A 138 4.34 -5.90 1.02
C ILE A 138 3.81 -6.29 2.40
N ASP A 139 4.08 -5.45 3.42
CA ASP A 139 3.52 -5.64 4.76
C ASP A 139 1.99 -5.59 4.67
N SER A 140 1.33 -6.54 5.35
CA SER A 140 -0.12 -6.73 5.32
C SER A 140 -0.96 -5.51 5.70
N ARG A 141 -0.36 -4.50 6.35
CA ARG A 141 -1.02 -3.21 6.62
C ARG A 141 -1.22 -2.36 5.37
N TYR A 142 -0.44 -2.58 4.31
CA TYR A 142 -0.49 -1.78 3.09
C TYR A 142 -1.09 -2.57 1.94
N SER A 143 -1.97 -1.93 1.19
CA SER A 143 -2.46 -2.45 -0.08
C SER A 143 -1.66 -1.85 -1.25
N VAL A 144 -1.58 -2.58 -2.36
CA VAL A 144 -0.78 -2.18 -3.53
C VAL A 144 -1.60 -1.27 -4.46
N GLY A 145 -1.12 -0.05 -4.65
CA GLY A 145 -1.56 0.89 -5.67
C GLY A 145 -0.55 0.97 -6.81
N ILE A 146 -0.98 1.43 -7.99
CA ILE A 146 -0.10 1.65 -9.14
C ILE A 146 -0.16 3.10 -9.60
N TYR A 147 1.01 3.70 -9.85
CA TYR A 147 1.14 4.90 -10.67
C TYR A 147 1.66 4.54 -12.05
N ALA A 148 0.85 4.73 -13.10
CA ALA A 148 1.22 4.39 -14.48
C ALA A 148 0.23 4.99 -15.50
N SER A 149 0.50 4.77 -16.79
CA SER A 149 -0.44 5.11 -17.87
C SER A 149 -1.76 4.32 -17.76
N ARG A 150 -2.81 4.79 -18.42
CA ARG A 150 -4.18 4.25 -18.32
C ARG A 150 -4.25 2.74 -18.60
N ASN A 151 -3.64 2.27 -19.68
CA ASN A 151 -3.64 0.85 -20.05
C ASN A 151 -2.94 -0.01 -18.99
N VAL A 152 -1.76 0.40 -18.54
CA VAL A 152 -0.98 -0.32 -17.52
C VAL A 152 -1.77 -0.42 -16.22
N CYS A 153 -2.31 0.72 -15.74
CA CYS A 153 -3.18 0.73 -14.56
C CYS A 153 -4.37 -0.23 -14.69
N THR A 154 -5.05 -0.19 -15.84
CA THR A 154 -6.21 -1.07 -16.12
C THR A 154 -5.83 -2.53 -16.09
N ARG A 155 -4.74 -2.91 -16.77
CA ARG A 155 -4.28 -4.31 -16.86
C ARG A 155 -3.88 -4.88 -15.51
N ILE A 156 -3.10 -4.13 -14.71
CA ILE A 156 -2.67 -4.58 -13.38
C ILE A 156 -3.83 -4.67 -12.40
N SER A 157 -4.79 -3.74 -12.49
CA SER A 157 -6.02 -3.82 -11.69
C SER A 157 -6.89 -5.03 -12.07
N ASN A 158 -7.07 -5.31 -13.36
CA ASN A 158 -7.92 -6.41 -13.84
C ASN A 158 -7.40 -7.79 -13.39
N VAL A 159 -6.09 -7.96 -13.23
CA VAL A 159 -5.49 -9.21 -12.71
C VAL A 159 -5.40 -9.25 -11.18
N GLY A 160 -5.96 -8.25 -10.49
CA GLY A 160 -6.04 -8.22 -9.02
C GLY A 160 -4.75 -7.86 -8.30
N LEU A 161 -3.72 -7.39 -9.01
CA LEU A 161 -2.42 -7.06 -8.42
C LEU A 161 -2.30 -5.60 -7.93
N SER A 162 -3.30 -4.77 -8.23
CA SER A 162 -3.43 -3.45 -7.65
C SER A 162 -4.89 -3.09 -7.38
N VAL A 163 -5.14 -2.56 -6.18
CA VAL A 163 -6.49 -2.18 -5.73
C VAL A 163 -6.87 -0.74 -6.13
N SER A 164 -5.91 0.08 -6.55
CA SER A 164 -6.11 1.51 -6.81
C SER A 164 -5.15 2.07 -7.84
N SER A 165 -5.64 2.97 -8.70
CA SER A 165 -4.81 3.61 -9.72
C SER A 165 -4.58 5.09 -9.46
N PHE A 166 -3.31 5.50 -9.55
CA PHE A 166 -2.86 6.88 -9.69
C PHE A 166 -2.42 7.07 -11.15
N VAL A 167 -3.25 7.72 -11.96
CA VAL A 167 -3.08 7.70 -13.42
C VAL A 167 -2.14 8.81 -13.87
N SER A 168 -1.16 8.50 -14.73
CA SER A 168 -0.20 9.48 -15.29
C SER A 168 -0.73 10.16 -16.57
N ASP A 169 -1.90 10.80 -16.51
CA ASP A 169 -2.55 11.39 -17.69
C ASP A 169 -1.79 12.59 -18.27
N MET A 170 -0.93 13.26 -17.50
CA MET A 170 -0.07 14.33 -18.00
C MET A 170 0.97 13.86 -19.04
N SER A 171 1.34 12.58 -18.99
CA SER A 171 2.28 11.93 -19.91
C SER A 171 1.57 11.57 -21.23
N THR A 172 1.19 12.59 -21.99
CA THR A 172 0.42 12.44 -23.24
C THR A 172 1.17 11.70 -24.36
N GLY A 173 2.49 11.53 -24.22
CA GLY A 173 3.32 10.75 -25.14
C GLY A 173 3.35 9.25 -24.85
N PHE A 174 2.83 8.80 -23.70
CA PHE A 174 2.83 7.38 -23.36
C PHE A 174 1.77 6.66 -24.17
N SER A 175 2.19 5.61 -24.89
CA SER A 175 1.31 4.75 -25.70
C SER A 175 0.09 4.24 -24.92
N GLY A 176 0.28 3.88 -23.64
CA GLY A 176 -0.79 3.41 -22.75
C GLY A 176 -1.83 4.48 -22.38
N ASN A 177 -1.64 5.75 -22.76
CA ASN A 177 -2.61 6.83 -22.60
C ASN A 177 -3.36 7.16 -23.91
N LEU A 178 -2.89 6.65 -25.05
CA LEU A 178 -3.45 6.95 -26.37
C LEU A 178 -4.62 6.01 -26.68
N GLY A 179 -5.84 6.53 -26.60
CA GLY A 179 -7.06 5.80 -26.93
C GLY A 179 -7.59 4.86 -25.83
N PHE A 180 -6.89 4.78 -24.69
CA PHE A 180 -7.34 3.99 -23.54
C PHE A 180 -8.23 4.83 -22.61
N PRO A 181 -9.34 4.26 -22.10
CA PRO A 181 -10.15 4.92 -21.08
C PRO A 181 -9.42 4.97 -19.74
N ILE A 182 -9.74 5.95 -18.90
CA ILE A 182 -9.23 5.99 -17.53
C ILE A 182 -9.71 4.73 -16.75
N PRO A 183 -8.84 4.05 -15.99
CA PRO A 183 -9.18 2.82 -15.28
C PRO A 183 -10.34 3.04 -14.30
N LYS A 184 -11.26 2.07 -14.20
CA LYS A 184 -12.45 2.20 -13.35
C LYS A 184 -12.11 2.43 -11.88
N ASN A 185 -10.98 1.92 -11.38
CA ASN A 185 -10.51 2.08 -10.00
C ASN A 185 -9.57 3.29 -9.81
N TRP A 186 -9.53 4.26 -10.73
CA TRP A 186 -8.74 5.48 -10.54
C TRP A 186 -9.16 6.19 -9.24
N ASN A 187 -8.16 6.53 -8.43
CA ASN A 187 -8.33 7.31 -7.21
C ASN A 187 -7.60 8.65 -7.30
N TYR A 188 -6.46 8.65 -7.99
CA TYR A 188 -5.71 9.85 -8.31
C TYR A 188 -5.46 9.92 -9.82
N ASP A 189 -5.33 11.11 -10.35
CA ASP A 189 -5.10 11.36 -11.78
C ASP A 189 -4.20 12.61 -11.92
N GLN A 190 -2.94 12.41 -12.27
CA GLN A 190 -1.94 13.45 -12.49
C GLN A 190 -2.08 14.00 -13.90
N PHE A 191 -2.36 15.30 -14.05
CA PHE A 191 -2.75 15.84 -15.36
C PHE A 191 -1.99 17.10 -15.78
N HIS A 192 -1.22 17.74 -14.91
CA HIS A 192 -0.45 18.92 -15.29
C HIS A 192 0.67 19.24 -14.30
N GLU A 193 1.86 19.52 -14.80
CA GLU A 193 2.99 20.01 -14.02
C GLU A 193 3.03 21.54 -14.03
N ILE A 194 3.23 22.14 -12.86
CA ILE A 194 3.51 23.57 -12.68
C ILE A 194 4.99 23.70 -12.34
N SER A 195 5.80 24.20 -13.27
CA SER A 195 7.19 24.55 -13.00
C SER A 195 7.30 25.86 -12.21
N GLY A 196 8.17 25.91 -11.21
CA GLY A 196 8.40 27.14 -10.43
C GLY A 196 7.18 27.63 -9.64
N TYR A 197 6.27 26.74 -9.25
CA TYR A 197 5.22 26.98 -8.27
C TYR A 197 5.78 27.66 -7.02
N GLY A 198 5.12 28.74 -6.58
CA GLY A 198 5.61 29.58 -5.47
C GLY A 198 7.00 30.20 -5.69
N GLY A 199 7.48 30.23 -6.95
CA GLY A 199 8.79 30.74 -7.34
C GLY A 199 9.96 29.76 -7.20
N LYS A 200 9.74 28.52 -6.74
CA LYS A 200 10.85 27.58 -6.46
C LYS A 200 10.52 26.08 -6.47
N TRP A 201 9.26 25.68 -6.49
CA TRP A 201 8.86 24.27 -6.42
C TRP A 201 8.26 23.82 -7.74
N ASP A 202 8.59 22.63 -8.19
CA ASP A 202 7.81 21.96 -9.23
C ASP A 202 6.68 21.18 -8.53
N LEU A 203 5.45 21.34 -9.03
CA LEU A 203 4.24 20.78 -8.43
C LEU A 203 3.34 20.17 -9.50
N ASP A 204 2.98 18.91 -9.32
CA ASP A 204 2.05 18.23 -10.20
C ASP A 204 0.61 18.34 -9.66
N LYS A 205 -0.31 18.76 -10.51
CA LYS A 205 -1.74 18.83 -10.22
C LYS A 205 -2.36 17.44 -10.33
N VAL A 206 -3.04 17.04 -9.26
CA VAL A 206 -3.66 15.72 -9.15
C VAL A 206 -5.17 15.86 -8.87
N ALA A 207 -5.98 15.27 -9.72
CA ALA A 207 -7.41 15.07 -9.45
C ALA A 207 -7.59 13.90 -8.48
N TYR A 208 -8.61 13.98 -7.63
CA TYR A 208 -8.89 12.99 -6.59
C TYR A 208 -10.33 12.50 -6.66
N ASN A 209 -10.52 11.19 -6.72
CA ASN A 209 -11.84 10.54 -6.84
C ASN A 209 -12.48 10.21 -5.49
N GLY A 210 -11.70 10.13 -4.41
CA GLY A 210 -12.26 9.81 -3.10
C GLY A 210 -12.64 8.34 -2.88
N LYS A 211 -12.23 7.43 -3.76
CA LYS A 211 -12.51 5.99 -3.60
C LYS A 211 -11.73 5.38 -2.44
N ILE A 212 -10.49 5.84 -2.26
CA ILE A 212 -9.64 5.47 -1.15
C ILE A 212 -9.22 6.75 -0.43
N PRO A 213 -9.51 6.89 0.88
CA PRO A 213 -9.18 8.07 1.65
C PRO A 213 -7.67 8.30 1.71
N ALA A 214 -7.25 9.56 1.58
CA ALA A 214 -5.88 9.98 1.89
C ALA A 214 -5.61 9.87 3.41
N CYS A 215 -4.35 9.62 3.76
CA CYS A 215 -3.89 9.53 5.15
C CYS A 215 -4.02 10.89 5.86
N ASN A 216 -4.61 10.87 7.04
CA ASN A 216 -4.82 12.04 7.90
C ASN A 216 -4.24 11.86 9.31
N SER A 217 -3.35 10.89 9.49
CA SER A 217 -2.71 10.57 10.76
C SER A 217 -1.27 10.09 10.52
N VAL A 218 -0.48 10.08 11.59
CA VAL A 218 0.88 9.53 11.63
C VAL A 218 0.99 8.69 12.89
N LEU A 219 1.47 7.46 12.74
CA LEU A 219 1.68 6.51 13.82
C LEU A 219 3.13 6.59 14.34
N SER A 220 3.40 5.93 15.46
CA SER A 220 4.78 5.68 15.89
C SER A 220 5.51 4.81 14.86
N SER A 221 6.79 5.06 14.66
CA SER A 221 7.62 4.27 13.75
C SER A 221 7.66 2.80 14.18
N GLN A 222 7.63 1.91 13.20
CA GLN A 222 7.68 0.46 13.38
C GLN A 222 8.75 -0.14 12.49
N LYS A 223 9.26 -1.32 12.88
CA LYS A 223 10.18 -2.09 12.04
C LYS A 223 9.39 -3.08 11.22
N TYR A 224 9.74 -3.19 9.94
CA TYR A 224 9.27 -4.29 9.10
C TYR A 224 9.69 -5.63 9.72
N GLN A 225 8.77 -6.57 9.74
CA GLN A 225 9.02 -7.95 10.14
C GLN A 225 8.43 -8.79 9.02
N GLN A 226 9.24 -9.63 8.38
CA GLN A 226 8.76 -10.55 7.37
C GLN A 226 7.71 -11.48 7.99
N ASP A 227 6.66 -11.84 7.26
CA ASP A 227 5.54 -12.61 7.78
C ASP A 227 5.97 -13.91 8.48
N GLU A 228 6.99 -14.60 7.96
CA GLU A 228 7.57 -15.77 8.61
C GLU A 228 8.17 -15.43 9.99
N THR A 229 8.87 -14.29 10.10
CA THR A 229 9.40 -13.81 11.38
C THR A 229 8.27 -13.39 12.33
N GLN A 230 7.20 -12.77 11.82
CA GLN A 230 6.03 -12.43 12.62
C GLN A 230 5.35 -13.69 13.14
N PHE A 231 5.17 -14.69 12.28
CA PHE A 231 4.56 -15.97 12.62
C PHE A 231 5.41 -16.74 13.64
N ILE A 232 6.73 -16.89 13.41
CA ILE A 232 7.64 -17.53 14.36
C ILE A 232 7.64 -16.78 15.70
N LYS A 233 7.67 -15.44 15.67
CA LYS A 233 7.60 -14.63 16.89
C LYS A 233 6.28 -14.81 17.63
N TRP A 234 5.16 -14.88 16.90
CA TRP A 234 3.86 -15.15 17.47
C TRP A 234 3.82 -16.54 18.11
N VAL A 235 4.25 -17.58 17.38
CA VAL A 235 4.29 -18.96 17.89
C VAL A 235 5.15 -19.05 19.15
N THR A 236 6.36 -18.51 19.13
CA THR A 236 7.29 -18.55 20.27
C THR A 236 6.81 -17.71 21.46
N THR A 237 6.16 -16.56 21.21
CA THR A 237 5.56 -15.74 22.28
C THR A 237 4.36 -16.45 22.90
N THR A 238 3.46 -16.99 22.08
CA THR A 238 2.29 -17.75 22.53
C THR A 238 2.71 -18.97 23.34
N GLU A 239 3.69 -19.74 22.86
CA GLU A 239 4.24 -20.89 23.59
C GLU A 239 4.77 -20.48 24.97
N LYS A 240 5.54 -19.39 25.04
CA LYS A 240 6.09 -18.88 26.30
C LYS A 240 4.99 -18.46 27.28
N GLU A 241 3.99 -17.74 26.81
CA GLU A 241 2.86 -17.31 27.66
C GLU A 241 2.01 -18.50 28.12
N CYS A 242 1.78 -19.52 27.26
CA CYS A 242 1.11 -20.76 27.65
C CYS A 242 1.89 -21.52 28.73
N LEU A 243 3.20 -21.69 28.57
CA LEU A 243 4.05 -22.38 29.55
C LEU A 243 4.05 -21.65 30.90
N LYS A 244 4.09 -20.32 30.87
CA LYS A 244 3.97 -19.46 32.06
C LYS A 244 2.60 -19.60 32.72
N ALA A 245 1.52 -19.64 31.92
CA ALA A 245 0.16 -19.87 32.43
C ALA A 245 0.00 -21.24 33.09
N PHE A 246 0.86 -22.22 32.76
CA PHE A 246 0.91 -23.54 33.38
C PHE A 246 1.87 -23.62 34.58
N GLU A 247 2.42 -22.49 35.06
CA GLU A 247 3.19 -22.43 36.31
C GLU A 247 2.29 -22.56 37.55
N GLY A 248 2.86 -23.12 38.63
CA GLY A 248 2.18 -23.41 39.88
C GLY A 248 1.96 -24.91 40.13
N ILE A 249 2.38 -25.38 41.31
CA ILE A 249 2.32 -26.80 41.72
C ILE A 249 0.87 -27.34 41.75
N PHE A 250 -0.12 -26.47 41.91
CA PHE A 250 -1.54 -26.82 41.93
C PHE A 250 -2.26 -26.58 40.60
N ASN A 251 -1.54 -26.22 39.53
CA ASN A 251 -2.14 -25.98 38.23
C ASN A 251 -2.44 -27.33 37.55
N PRO A 252 -3.72 -27.70 37.35
CA PRO A 252 -4.06 -28.99 36.75
C PRO A 252 -3.56 -29.11 35.30
N LEU A 253 -3.23 -27.99 34.67
CA LEU A 253 -2.72 -27.94 33.29
C LEU A 253 -1.21 -28.22 33.19
N ILE A 254 -0.50 -28.32 34.32
CA ILE A 254 0.97 -28.52 34.34
C ILE A 254 1.40 -29.80 33.63
N ALA A 255 0.58 -30.85 33.70
CA ALA A 255 0.83 -32.12 33.04
C ALA A 255 0.83 -31.99 31.50
N TYR A 256 0.17 -30.98 30.94
CA TYR A 256 0.01 -30.80 29.50
C TYR A 256 1.05 -29.85 28.87
N ARG A 257 2.07 -29.44 29.62
CA ARG A 257 3.17 -28.57 29.12
C ARG A 257 3.84 -29.14 27.86
N PHE A 258 3.99 -30.46 27.79
CA PHE A 258 4.62 -31.12 26.64
C PHE A 258 3.79 -31.00 25.34
N ALA A 259 2.49 -30.72 25.45
CA ALA A 259 1.57 -30.66 24.32
C ALA A 259 1.26 -29.23 23.84
N VAL A 260 1.87 -28.20 24.45
CA VAL A 260 1.61 -26.78 24.10
C VAL A 260 1.79 -26.50 22.62
N GLY A 261 2.89 -26.98 22.01
CA GLY A 261 3.12 -26.81 20.58
C GLY A 261 2.03 -27.43 19.71
N GLN A 262 1.53 -28.61 20.10
CA GLN A 262 0.43 -29.27 19.40
C GLN A 262 -0.87 -28.46 19.53
N TYR A 263 -1.20 -27.94 20.71
CA TYR A 263 -2.38 -27.10 20.89
C TYR A 263 -2.33 -25.80 20.09
N ILE A 264 -1.14 -25.18 19.94
CA ILE A 264 -0.96 -24.00 19.09
C ILE A 264 -1.20 -24.35 17.63
N LEU A 265 -0.66 -25.47 17.14
CA LEU A 265 -0.87 -25.93 15.77
C LEU A 265 -2.33 -26.29 15.50
N GLU A 266 -2.98 -26.97 16.45
CA GLU A 266 -4.41 -27.21 16.40
C GLU A 266 -5.15 -25.87 16.29
N TYR A 267 -4.87 -24.91 17.19
CA TYR A 267 -5.51 -23.59 17.16
C TYR A 267 -5.41 -22.89 15.80
N LEU A 268 -4.24 -22.96 15.15
CA LEU A 268 -4.02 -22.39 13.83
C LEU A 268 -4.80 -23.09 12.71
N ARG A 269 -5.17 -24.37 12.87
CA ARG A 269 -5.96 -25.11 11.88
C ARG A 269 -7.43 -24.65 11.85
N LYS A 270 -7.95 -24.00 12.90
CA LYS A 270 -9.31 -23.43 12.92
C LYS A 270 -9.42 -22.13 13.74
N PRO A 271 -9.86 -21.01 13.12
CA PRO A 271 -10.05 -19.76 13.86
C PRO A 271 -11.20 -19.77 14.88
N GLU A 272 -12.17 -20.70 14.78
CA GLU A 272 -13.29 -20.82 15.72
C GLU A 272 -13.44 -22.28 16.22
N TYR A 273 -13.22 -22.48 17.52
CA TYR A 273 -13.41 -23.76 18.23
C TYR A 273 -14.81 -23.89 18.86
N TRP A 274 -15.46 -22.77 19.11
CA TRP A 274 -16.71 -22.65 19.87
C TRP A 274 -17.62 -21.65 19.17
N GLY A 275 -18.90 -22.03 18.99
CA GLY A 275 -19.90 -21.14 18.40
C GLY A 275 -21.14 -21.03 19.28
N ASP A 276 -21.72 -19.83 19.35
CA ASP A 276 -22.97 -19.55 20.09
C ASP A 276 -24.22 -19.78 19.22
N LYS A 277 -24.11 -20.55 18.12
CA LYS A 277 -25.19 -20.79 17.14
C LYS A 277 -26.34 -21.68 17.65
N TYR A 278 -26.38 -22.00 18.94
CA TYR A 278 -27.40 -22.85 19.56
C TYR A 278 -28.07 -22.13 20.74
N PHE A 279 -29.40 -22.17 20.84
CA PHE A 279 -30.22 -21.60 21.92
C PHE A 279 -30.09 -22.36 23.27
N GLY A 280 -28.95 -22.98 23.54
CA GLY A 280 -28.67 -23.74 24.77
C GLY A 280 -27.65 -23.05 25.67
N LEU A 281 -27.65 -23.39 26.97
CA LEU A 281 -26.75 -22.84 28.00
C LEU A 281 -25.26 -23.25 27.86
N TRP A 282 -24.87 -23.98 26.80
CA TRP A 282 -23.51 -24.49 26.61
C TRP A 282 -22.98 -24.19 25.22
N ARG A 283 -21.71 -23.75 25.14
CA ARG A 283 -20.98 -23.63 23.88
C ARG A 283 -20.74 -25.01 23.28
N LEU A 284 -21.12 -25.20 22.01
CA LEU A 284 -20.88 -26.45 21.31
C LEU A 284 -19.42 -26.51 20.82
N TYR A 285 -18.70 -27.54 21.26
CA TYR A 285 -17.42 -27.93 20.64
C TYR A 285 -17.71 -28.50 19.26
N THR A 286 -16.95 -28.08 18.25
CA THR A 286 -17.06 -28.65 16.89
C THR A 286 -16.02 -29.75 16.72
N PRO A 287 -16.36 -31.04 16.85
CA PRO A 287 -15.39 -32.13 16.73
C PRO A 287 -14.81 -32.22 15.31
N GLU A 288 -13.57 -32.72 15.21
CA GLU A 288 -12.98 -33.06 13.92
C GLU A 288 -13.77 -34.21 13.25
N PRO A 289 -13.97 -34.19 11.92
CA PRO A 289 -14.28 -35.43 11.23
C PRO A 289 -13.08 -36.37 11.42
N ASN A 290 -13.30 -37.52 12.05
CA ASN A 290 -12.26 -38.49 12.40
C ASN A 290 -11.25 -38.68 11.26
N ILE A 291 -9.97 -38.46 11.56
CA ILE A 291 -8.88 -39.00 10.76
C ILE A 291 -9.01 -40.53 10.87
N ASP A 292 -9.16 -41.19 9.74
CA ASP A 292 -9.33 -42.64 9.69
C ASP A 292 -8.09 -43.31 10.29
N LYS A 293 -8.28 -44.33 11.13
CA LYS A 293 -7.20 -45.00 11.89
C LYS A 293 -6.26 -45.83 11.00
N ASN A 294 -6.41 -45.74 9.68
CA ASN A 294 -5.65 -46.52 8.71
C ASN A 294 -4.44 -45.76 8.10
N ASP A 295 -4.23 -44.49 8.47
CA ASP A 295 -3.10 -43.67 7.98
C ASP A 295 -1.95 -43.52 9.01
N MET A 296 -1.75 -44.51 9.90
CA MET A 296 -0.55 -44.63 10.75
C MET A 296 0.18 -45.96 10.52
#